data_AF-A0A8T5HDU9-F1
#
_entry.id   AF-A0A8T5HDU9-F1
#
_cell.length_a   1.000
_cell.length_b   1.000
_cell.length_c   1.000
_cell.angle_alpha   90.00
_cell.angle_beta   90.00
_cell.angle_gamma   90.00
#
_symmetry.space_group_name_H-M   'P 1'
#
loop_
_entity.id
_entity.type
_entity.pdbx_description
1 polymer ?
#
loop_
_entity_poly.entity_id
_entity_poly.type
_entity_poly.pdbx_seq_one_letter_code
_entity_poly.pdbx_strand_id
1 'polypeptide(L)'
;MELEDFENNLGLETKKKIGDFSKLNGHQFEDYLKELFSILGYQVMRTKLSGDQGADLIIKKDDMKTVVQAKKYAGTVTNKAIQEVVASKKHYGADKAMVVTTGTFTKSAIELAKSNKVEIWDKNKLKEIINSINKTSNKSKGFQNQQSLNLKGDTFPAHCPFCDSEIKLNVKDLPKKNKQKTLSCPECNVDLGISIPDNFYSCIGCKKEFDTVKERIDHSKLCKKVKERQFNCSHCKKEFTLDDDEFKEFTKKGNLKVECPACKKNNMLKK
;
A
#
# COMPACT_ATOMS: atom_id res chain seq x y z
N MET A 1 -12.47 17.92 -3.91
CA MET A 1 -11.28 17.74 -4.75
C MET A 1 -11.80 17.13 -6.04
N GLU A 2 -12.15 18.03 -6.94
CA GLU A 2 -12.95 17.80 -8.15
C GLU A 2 -12.05 17.29 -9.27
N LEU A 3 -12.63 16.76 -10.35
CA LEU A 3 -11.91 16.27 -11.55
C LEU A 3 -10.86 17.27 -12.08
N GLU A 4 -11.04 18.56 -11.80
CA GLU A 4 -10.11 19.63 -12.12
C GLU A 4 -8.76 19.48 -11.39
N ASP A 5 -8.75 19.07 -10.12
CA ASP A 5 -7.52 18.83 -9.35
C ASP A 5 -6.76 17.58 -9.84
N PHE A 6 -7.49 16.63 -10.46
CA PHE A 6 -6.94 15.41 -11.05
C PHE A 6 -6.31 15.67 -12.42
N GLU A 7 -6.95 16.48 -13.26
CA GLU A 7 -6.35 16.96 -14.52
C GLU A 7 -5.13 17.86 -14.25
N ASN A 8 -5.15 18.66 -13.17
CA ASN A 8 -4.07 19.57 -12.80
C ASN A 8 -2.86 18.87 -12.16
N ASN A 9 -3.02 17.78 -11.38
CA ASN A 9 -1.90 17.04 -10.78
C ASN A 9 -1.20 16.08 -11.75
N LEU A 10 -1.72 15.90 -12.96
CA LEU A 10 -1.11 15.06 -13.99
C LEU A 10 0.14 15.69 -14.65
N GLY A 11 0.58 16.87 -14.21
CA GLY A 11 1.82 17.49 -14.71
C GLY A 11 1.78 17.75 -16.23
N LEU A 12 0.60 18.07 -16.76
CA LEU A 12 0.40 18.38 -18.16
C LEU A 12 -0.07 19.82 -18.27
N GLU A 13 0.87 20.76 -18.24
CA GLU A 13 0.61 22.03 -18.91
C GLU A 13 0.19 21.71 -20.36
N THR A 14 -0.99 22.19 -20.73
CA THR A 14 -1.81 21.87 -21.91
C THR A 14 -2.72 20.64 -21.75
N LYS A 15 -4.04 20.89 -21.84
CA LYS A 15 -5.14 19.91 -22.03
C LYS A 15 -4.76 18.83 -23.06
N LYS A 16 -4.08 17.77 -22.64
CA LYS A 16 -3.75 16.61 -23.48
C LYS A 16 -4.88 15.60 -23.33
N LYS A 17 -5.60 15.36 -24.42
CA LYS A 17 -6.66 14.34 -24.50
C LYS A 17 -6.14 13.02 -23.94
N ILE A 18 -6.86 12.45 -22.98
CA ILE A 18 -6.58 11.10 -22.46
C ILE A 18 -6.56 10.14 -23.67
N GLY A 19 -5.42 9.47 -23.90
CA GLY A 19 -5.22 8.58 -25.04
C GLY A 19 -4.32 9.10 -26.18
N ASP A 20 -3.82 10.34 -26.10
CA ASP A 20 -2.74 10.80 -26.97
C ASP A 20 -1.35 10.55 -26.34
N PHE A 21 -0.88 9.30 -26.47
CA PHE A 21 0.44 8.89 -26.02
C PHE A 21 1.58 9.33 -26.94
N SER A 22 1.29 10.03 -28.05
CA SER A 22 2.30 10.40 -29.05
C SER A 22 3.39 11.30 -28.49
N LYS A 23 3.01 12.19 -27.55
CA LYS A 23 3.88 13.19 -26.93
C LYS A 23 4.58 12.72 -25.64
N LEU A 24 4.38 11.47 -25.22
CA LEU A 24 5.06 10.93 -24.02
C LEU A 24 6.40 10.30 -24.42
N ASN A 25 7.43 10.49 -23.60
CA ASN A 25 8.63 9.66 -23.64
C ASN A 25 8.44 8.34 -22.86
N GLY A 26 9.45 7.47 -22.83
CA GLY A 26 9.37 6.17 -22.15
C GLY A 26 9.03 6.30 -20.66
N HIS A 27 9.78 7.12 -19.93
CA HIS A 27 9.55 7.35 -18.50
C HIS A 27 8.20 8.00 -18.19
N GLN A 28 7.78 8.97 -19.00
CA GLN A 28 6.46 9.58 -18.87
C GLN A 28 5.33 8.57 -19.12
N PHE A 29 5.56 7.58 -19.97
CA PHE A 29 4.62 6.49 -20.18
C PHE A 29 4.58 5.52 -18.99
N GLU A 30 5.73 5.22 -18.36
CA GLU A 30 5.77 4.45 -17.11
C GLU A 30 5.02 5.17 -15.98
N ASP A 31 5.25 6.48 -15.81
CA ASP A 31 4.56 7.30 -14.82
C ASP A 31 3.05 7.36 -15.08
N TYR A 32 2.66 7.49 -16.34
CA TYR A 32 1.25 7.39 -16.73
C TYR A 32 0.64 6.03 -16.35
N LEU A 33 1.34 4.93 -16.63
CA LEU A 33 0.86 3.59 -16.29
C LEU A 33 0.76 3.39 -14.78
N LYS A 34 1.68 3.96 -13.99
CA LYS A 34 1.60 3.94 -12.53
C LYS A 34 0.28 4.54 -12.03
N GLU A 35 -0.08 5.71 -12.54
CA GLU A 35 -1.35 6.36 -12.18
C GLU A 35 -2.55 5.56 -12.68
N LEU A 36 -2.51 5.08 -13.93
CA LEU A 36 -3.59 4.26 -14.50
C LEU A 36 -3.87 3.00 -13.67
N PHE A 37 -2.82 2.24 -13.31
CA PHE A 37 -2.97 1.06 -12.48
C PHE A 37 -3.48 1.40 -11.07
N SER A 38 -3.04 2.52 -10.51
CA SER A 38 -3.54 3.00 -9.21
C SER A 38 -5.05 3.26 -9.25
N ILE A 39 -5.55 3.89 -10.32
CA ILE A 39 -6.99 4.13 -10.54
C ILE A 39 -7.76 2.81 -10.70
N LEU A 40 -7.15 1.81 -11.35
CA LEU A 40 -7.72 0.47 -11.49
C LEU A 40 -7.68 -0.35 -10.18
N GLY A 41 -7.22 0.25 -9.08
CA GLY A 41 -7.19 -0.35 -7.74
C GLY A 41 -5.97 -1.25 -7.50
N TYR A 42 -4.90 -1.10 -8.28
CA TYR A 42 -3.64 -1.79 -8.03
C TYR A 42 -2.76 -0.97 -7.10
N GLN A 43 -1.98 -1.65 -6.27
CA GLN A 43 -0.78 -1.08 -5.66
C GLN A 43 0.35 -1.12 -6.68
N VAL A 44 1.11 -0.04 -6.87
CA VAL A 44 2.11 0.06 -7.94
C VAL A 44 3.46 0.49 -7.38
N MET A 45 4.52 -0.20 -7.81
CA MET A 45 5.91 0.10 -7.53
C MET A 45 6.68 0.23 -8.85
N ARG A 46 7.50 1.28 -9.00
CA ARG A 46 8.47 1.38 -10.11
C ARG A 46 9.71 0.56 -9.77
N THR A 47 10.27 -0.12 -10.77
CA THR A 47 11.60 -0.74 -10.64
C THR A 47 12.68 0.33 -10.83
N LYS A 48 13.95 -0.03 -10.54
CA LYS A 48 15.08 0.90 -10.73
C LYS A 48 15.25 1.24 -12.20
N LEU A 49 15.54 2.50 -12.51
CA LEU A 49 15.76 3.02 -13.88
C LEU A 49 16.93 2.35 -14.62
N SER A 50 17.88 1.74 -13.90
CA SER A 50 18.98 0.97 -14.48
C SER A 50 19.04 -0.45 -13.88
N GLY A 51 19.29 -1.44 -14.73
CA GLY A 51 19.36 -2.84 -14.31
C GLY A 51 18.02 -3.44 -13.88
N ASP A 52 16.91 -2.95 -14.45
CA ASP A 52 15.51 -3.30 -14.18
C ASP A 52 15.15 -4.79 -14.42
N GLN A 53 16.08 -5.55 -15.00
CA GLN A 53 15.93 -6.97 -15.34
C GLN A 53 14.67 -7.24 -16.19
N GLY A 54 14.22 -6.28 -17.01
CA GLY A 54 13.09 -6.44 -17.94
C GLY A 54 11.69 -6.23 -17.36
N ALA A 55 11.57 -5.48 -16.27
CA ALA A 55 10.27 -5.01 -15.77
C ALA A 55 10.38 -3.55 -15.35
N ASP A 56 9.44 -2.70 -15.80
CA ASP A 56 9.40 -1.27 -15.47
C ASP A 56 8.53 -0.99 -14.23
N LEU A 57 7.47 -1.79 -14.04
CA LEU A 57 6.58 -1.70 -12.88
C LEU A 57 6.33 -3.07 -12.26
N ILE A 58 6.00 -3.07 -10.97
CA ILE A 58 5.44 -4.19 -10.24
C ILE A 58 4.12 -3.73 -9.65
N ILE A 59 3.04 -4.42 -10.02
CA ILE A 59 1.68 -4.11 -9.56
C ILE A 59 1.13 -5.26 -8.71
N LYS A 60 0.33 -4.94 -7.68
CA LYS A 60 -0.31 -5.93 -6.81
C LYS A 60 -1.79 -5.61 -6.62
N LYS A 61 -2.66 -6.61 -6.77
CA LYS A 61 -4.09 -6.52 -6.49
C LYS A 61 -4.62 -7.88 -6.08
N ASP A 62 -5.46 -7.93 -5.05
CA ASP A 62 -6.03 -9.17 -4.50
C ASP A 62 -4.95 -10.22 -4.20
N ASP A 63 -3.87 -9.78 -3.55
CA ASP A 63 -2.64 -10.55 -3.25
C ASP A 63 -1.86 -11.12 -4.44
N MET A 64 -2.28 -10.83 -5.68
CA MET A 64 -1.57 -11.26 -6.88
C MET A 64 -0.54 -10.22 -7.32
N LYS A 65 0.73 -10.60 -7.34
CA LYS A 65 1.85 -9.78 -7.82
C LYS A 65 2.05 -9.97 -9.32
N THR A 66 2.14 -8.87 -10.06
CA THR A 66 2.33 -8.86 -11.52
C THR A 66 3.51 -7.98 -11.87
N VAL A 67 4.47 -8.51 -12.62
CA VAL A 67 5.53 -7.70 -13.26
C VAL A 67 5.00 -7.12 -14.56
N VAL A 68 5.33 -5.86 -14.84
CA VAL A 68 4.87 -5.13 -16.02
C VAL A 68 6.07 -4.57 -16.77
N GLN A 69 6.20 -4.90 -18.05
CA GLN A 69 7.09 -4.20 -18.98
C GLN A 69 6.25 -3.20 -19.80
N ALA A 70 6.57 -1.92 -19.67
CA ALA A 70 6.07 -0.82 -20.47
C ALA A 70 6.97 -0.61 -21.71
N LYS A 71 6.38 -0.63 -22.90
CA LYS A 71 7.07 -0.24 -24.13
C LYS A 71 6.33 0.91 -24.79
N LYS A 72 6.85 2.14 -24.65
CA LYS A 72 6.39 3.28 -25.46
C LYS A 72 6.93 3.14 -26.88
N TYR A 73 6.11 2.61 -27.78
CA TYR A 73 6.48 2.34 -29.17
C TYR A 73 5.43 2.89 -30.13
N ALA A 74 5.89 3.49 -31.23
CA ALA A 74 5.03 3.82 -32.37
C ALA A 74 4.83 2.63 -33.31
N GLY A 75 5.73 1.64 -33.26
CA GLY A 75 5.69 0.42 -34.06
C GLY A 75 5.16 -0.80 -33.29
N THR A 76 5.52 -1.98 -33.77
CA THR A 76 5.04 -3.25 -33.24
C THR A 76 6.03 -3.87 -32.27
N VAL A 77 5.55 -4.29 -31.10
CA VAL A 77 6.31 -5.01 -30.07
C VAL A 77 6.56 -6.45 -30.53
N THR A 78 7.82 -6.88 -30.44
CA THR A 78 8.29 -8.22 -30.85
C THR A 78 8.46 -9.15 -29.65
N ASN A 79 8.83 -10.41 -29.92
CA ASN A 79 9.06 -11.46 -28.91
C ASN A 79 9.98 -11.03 -27.76
N LYS A 80 10.94 -10.13 -28.02
CA LYS A 80 11.93 -9.70 -27.03
C LYS A 80 11.27 -9.16 -25.76
N ALA A 81 10.24 -8.31 -25.88
CA ALA A 81 9.56 -7.76 -24.71
C ALA A 81 8.82 -8.83 -23.89
N ILE A 82 8.29 -9.87 -24.56
CA ILE A 82 7.66 -11.00 -23.89
C ILE A 82 8.71 -11.84 -23.16
N GLN A 83 9.86 -12.09 -23.79
CA GLN A 83 10.96 -12.84 -23.18
C GLN A 83 11.54 -12.12 -21.95
N GLU A 84 11.71 -10.80 -22.04
CA GLU A 84 12.16 -9.94 -20.94
C GLU A 84 11.23 -10.12 -19.73
N VAL A 85 9.93 -9.85 -19.88
CA VAL A 85 9.00 -9.90 -18.74
C VAL A 85 8.83 -11.31 -18.16
N VAL A 86 8.96 -12.36 -18.99
CA VAL A 86 8.93 -13.76 -18.52
C VAL A 86 10.12 -14.05 -17.62
N ALA A 87 11.31 -13.55 -17.95
CA ALA A 87 12.48 -13.67 -17.08
C ALA A 87 12.29 -12.87 -15.78
N SER A 88 11.77 -11.65 -15.88
CA SER A 88 11.52 -10.77 -14.73
C SER A 88 10.52 -11.35 -13.75
N LYS A 89 9.51 -12.08 -14.24
CA LYS A 89 8.51 -12.74 -13.40
C LYS A 89 9.15 -13.60 -12.32
N LYS A 90 10.12 -14.44 -12.71
CA LYS A 90 10.86 -15.30 -11.78
C LYS A 90 11.79 -14.48 -10.89
N HIS A 91 12.49 -13.49 -11.46
CA HIS A 91 13.42 -12.64 -10.73
C HIS A 91 12.74 -11.90 -9.56
N TYR A 92 11.54 -11.35 -9.78
CA TYR A 92 10.80 -10.58 -8.77
C TYR A 92 9.78 -11.40 -7.96
N GLY A 93 9.74 -12.73 -8.15
CA GLY A 93 8.80 -13.61 -7.47
C GLY A 93 7.33 -13.24 -7.72
N ALA A 94 6.98 -12.90 -8.95
CA ALA A 94 5.63 -12.49 -9.32
C ALA A 94 4.78 -13.64 -9.84
N ASP A 95 3.47 -13.61 -9.56
CA ASP A 95 2.50 -14.62 -9.97
C ASP A 95 2.12 -14.49 -11.45
N LYS A 96 2.13 -13.26 -11.95
CA LYS A 96 1.74 -12.90 -13.32
C LYS A 96 2.77 -11.99 -13.98
N ALA A 97 2.68 -11.91 -15.30
CA ALA A 97 3.50 -11.03 -16.13
C ALA A 97 2.62 -10.32 -17.14
N MET A 98 2.96 -9.07 -17.44
CA MET A 98 2.20 -8.21 -18.35
C MET A 98 3.13 -7.36 -19.22
N VAL A 99 2.78 -7.17 -20.48
CA VAL A 99 3.41 -6.17 -21.35
C VAL A 99 2.39 -5.14 -21.78
N VAL A 100 2.71 -3.86 -21.59
CA VAL A 100 1.84 -2.73 -21.93
C VAL A 100 2.54 -1.86 -22.96
N THR A 101 1.85 -1.52 -24.05
CA THR A 101 2.42 -0.71 -25.12
C THR A 101 1.44 0.29 -25.72
N THR A 102 1.97 1.42 -26.17
CA THR A 102 1.25 2.41 -26.99
C THR A 102 1.10 2.00 -28.46
N GLY A 103 1.75 0.89 -28.86
CA GLY A 103 1.74 0.34 -30.21
C GLY A 103 0.85 -0.90 -30.33
N THR A 104 1.26 -1.85 -31.18
CA THR A 104 0.62 -3.17 -31.36
C THR A 104 1.63 -4.29 -31.14
N PHE A 105 1.20 -5.55 -31.13
CA PHE A 105 2.08 -6.72 -31.01
C PHE A 105 2.19 -7.48 -32.34
N THR A 106 3.34 -8.11 -32.61
CA THR A 106 3.47 -9.00 -33.76
C THR A 106 2.66 -10.28 -33.50
N LYS A 107 2.25 -10.99 -34.55
CA LYS A 107 1.57 -12.29 -34.39
C LYS A 107 2.39 -13.26 -33.55
N SER A 108 3.70 -13.32 -33.81
CA SER A 108 4.64 -14.13 -33.02
C SER A 108 4.71 -13.73 -31.55
N ALA A 109 4.65 -12.42 -31.24
CA ALA A 109 4.67 -11.95 -29.86
C ALA A 109 3.37 -12.30 -29.13
N ILE A 110 2.22 -12.21 -29.82
CA ILE A 110 0.92 -12.63 -29.29
C ILE A 110 0.92 -14.12 -29.00
N GLU A 111 1.42 -14.95 -29.92
CA GLU A 111 1.55 -16.40 -29.72
C GLU A 111 2.45 -16.73 -28.53
N LEU A 112 3.62 -16.09 -28.45
CA LEU A 112 4.56 -16.30 -27.34
C LEU A 112 3.97 -15.86 -25.99
N ALA A 113 3.23 -14.74 -25.97
CA ALA A 113 2.55 -14.26 -24.77
C ALA A 113 1.50 -15.27 -24.29
N LYS A 114 0.71 -15.84 -25.21
CA LYS A 114 -0.26 -16.90 -24.90
C LYS A 114 0.42 -18.13 -24.30
N SER A 115 1.50 -18.63 -24.91
CA SER A 115 2.24 -19.79 -24.41
C SER A 115 2.80 -19.59 -23.00
N ASN A 116 3.20 -18.36 -22.66
CA ASN A 116 3.77 -18.01 -21.36
C ASN A 116 2.77 -17.42 -20.37
N LYS A 117 1.47 -17.35 -20.73
CA LYS A 117 0.42 -16.71 -19.93
C LYS A 117 0.76 -15.27 -19.52
N VAL A 118 1.36 -14.52 -20.46
CA VAL A 118 1.66 -13.10 -20.31
C VAL A 118 0.45 -12.30 -20.79
N GLU A 119 -0.03 -11.38 -19.95
CA GLU A 119 -1.09 -10.46 -20.33
C GLU A 119 -0.54 -9.35 -21.23
N ILE A 120 -1.25 -9.01 -22.30
CA ILE A 120 -0.79 -7.99 -23.25
C ILE A 120 -1.82 -6.89 -23.41
N TRP A 121 -1.41 -5.65 -23.19
CA TRP A 121 -2.23 -4.46 -23.38
C TRP A 121 -1.63 -3.63 -24.50
N ASP A 122 -2.33 -3.59 -25.63
CA ASP A 122 -1.97 -2.75 -26.77
C ASP A 122 -2.68 -1.38 -26.69
N LYS A 123 -2.43 -0.54 -27.70
CA LYS A 123 -3.07 0.77 -27.82
C LYS A 123 -4.60 0.72 -27.74
N ASN A 124 -5.22 -0.30 -28.33
CA ASN A 124 -6.68 -0.41 -28.38
C ASN A 124 -7.22 -0.79 -27.00
N LYS A 125 -6.58 -1.76 -26.35
CA LYS A 125 -6.94 -2.16 -24.99
C LYS A 125 -6.80 -1.01 -23.99
N LEU A 126 -5.71 -0.23 -24.08
CA LEU A 126 -5.53 0.96 -23.25
C LEU A 126 -6.66 1.97 -23.45
N LYS A 127 -7.05 2.24 -24.70
CA LYS A 127 -8.18 3.14 -25.00
C LYS A 127 -9.50 2.62 -24.44
N GLU A 128 -9.76 1.32 -24.53
CA GLU A 128 -10.97 0.71 -23.95
C GLU A 128 -11.01 0.90 -22.43
N ILE A 129 -9.90 0.62 -21.74
CA ILE A 129 -9.78 0.77 -20.30
C ILE A 129 -10.00 2.22 -19.90
N ILE A 130 -9.34 3.16 -20.57
CA ILE A 130 -9.50 4.61 -20.35
C ILE A 130 -10.95 5.05 -20.53
N ASN A 131 -11.59 4.62 -21.63
CA ASN A 131 -12.98 4.96 -21.90
C ASN A 131 -13.92 4.37 -20.85
N SER A 132 -13.62 3.17 -20.34
CA SER A 132 -14.39 2.54 -19.26
C SER A 132 -14.28 3.33 -17.94
N ILE A 133 -13.08 3.82 -17.62
CA ILE A 133 -12.85 4.69 -16.46
C ILE A 133 -13.68 5.96 -16.60
N ASN A 134 -13.57 6.67 -17.73
CA ASN A 134 -14.31 7.91 -18.00
C ASN A 134 -15.83 7.76 -17.92
N LYS A 135 -16.38 6.61 -18.32
CA LYS A 135 -17.81 6.30 -18.19
C LYS A 135 -18.22 6.03 -16.73
N THR A 136 -17.31 5.50 -15.93
CA THR A 136 -17.54 5.13 -14.53
C THR A 136 -17.40 6.33 -13.59
N SER A 137 -16.57 7.32 -13.93
CA SER A 137 -16.40 8.57 -13.15
C SER A 137 -17.66 9.44 -13.06
N ASN A 138 -18.70 9.18 -13.85
CA ASN A 138 -20.02 9.79 -13.70
C ASN A 138 -20.88 9.18 -12.57
N LYS A 139 -20.34 8.21 -11.81
CA LYS A 139 -20.97 7.65 -10.60
C LYS A 139 -19.93 7.48 -9.47
N SER A 140 -19.80 8.52 -8.66
CA SER A 140 -19.42 8.56 -7.24
C SER A 140 -18.51 7.46 -6.64
N LYS A 141 -17.27 7.85 -6.24
CA LYS A 141 -16.73 7.96 -4.85
C LYS A 141 -15.22 7.72 -4.82
N GLY A 142 -14.50 8.64 -4.18
CA GLY A 142 -13.06 8.62 -4.02
C GLY A 142 -12.54 7.39 -3.29
N PHE A 143 -11.57 6.73 -3.91
CA PHE A 143 -10.76 5.67 -3.32
C PHE A 143 -9.42 6.27 -2.89
N GLN A 144 -9.21 6.41 -1.59
CA GLN A 144 -7.88 6.70 -1.04
C GLN A 144 -7.14 5.37 -0.85
N ASN A 145 -6.30 5.02 -1.81
CA ASN A 145 -5.28 3.97 -1.66
C ASN A 145 -4.17 4.52 -0.75
N GLN A 146 -4.30 4.33 0.56
CA GLN A 146 -3.18 4.48 1.50
C GLN A 146 -3.06 3.18 2.31
N GLN A 147 -1.98 2.46 2.05
CA GLN A 147 -1.57 1.27 2.80
C GLN A 147 -1.51 1.60 4.29
N SER A 148 -2.30 0.89 5.11
CA SER A 148 -2.33 1.07 6.56
C SER A 148 -1.66 -0.10 7.26
N LEU A 149 -0.73 0.20 8.16
CA LEU A 149 -0.16 -0.77 9.09
C LEU A 149 -1.15 -0.92 10.25
N ASN A 150 -1.64 -2.15 10.48
CA ASN A 150 -2.50 -2.46 11.62
C ASN A 150 -1.67 -2.46 12.91
N LEU A 151 -1.81 -1.39 13.71
CA LEU A 151 -1.04 -1.21 14.93
C LEU A 151 -1.66 -1.98 16.10
N LYS A 152 -0.90 -2.88 16.73
CA LYS A 152 -1.22 -3.50 18.03
C LYS A 152 -0.23 -3.02 19.08
N GLY A 153 -0.57 -1.96 19.81
CA GLY A 153 0.24 -1.41 20.91
C GLY A 153 1.43 -0.55 20.45
N ASP A 154 2.48 -0.48 21.28
CA ASP A 154 3.64 0.41 21.10
C ASP A 154 4.85 -0.29 20.40
N THR A 155 4.67 -1.51 19.89
CA THR A 155 5.69 -2.28 19.15
C THR A 155 5.34 -2.37 17.66
N PHE A 156 6.29 -2.00 16.79
CA PHE A 156 6.08 -1.87 15.34
C PHE A 156 6.93 -2.86 14.51
N PRO A 157 6.54 -4.13 14.38
CA PRO A 157 6.99 -4.96 13.26
C PRO A 157 6.07 -4.68 12.05
N ALA A 158 6.56 -3.92 11.09
CA ALA A 158 5.92 -3.74 9.79
C ALA A 158 6.59 -4.69 8.79
N HIS A 159 5.84 -5.32 7.90
CA HIS A 159 6.42 -6.03 6.76
C HIS A 159 6.17 -5.23 5.50
N CYS A 160 7.16 -5.15 4.62
CA CYS A 160 7.00 -4.49 3.33
C CYS A 160 5.96 -5.25 2.48
N PRO A 161 4.88 -4.61 2.00
CA PRO A 161 3.85 -5.31 1.21
C PRO A 161 4.32 -5.79 -0.17
N PHE A 162 5.55 -5.42 -0.59
CA PHE A 162 6.12 -5.72 -1.90
C PHE A 162 7.20 -6.81 -1.88
N CYS A 163 8.02 -6.85 -0.83
CA CYS A 163 9.12 -7.82 -0.68
C CYS A 163 9.04 -8.66 0.60
N ASP A 164 8.02 -8.43 1.43
CA ASP A 164 7.80 -9.09 2.72
C ASP A 164 8.93 -8.94 3.74
N SER A 165 9.93 -8.10 3.47
CA SER A 165 11.01 -7.81 4.42
C SER A 165 10.49 -7.08 5.66
N GLU A 166 11.04 -7.43 6.83
CA GLU A 166 10.75 -6.74 8.09
C GLU A 166 11.28 -5.30 8.05
N ILE A 167 10.41 -4.35 8.40
CA ILE A 167 10.70 -2.93 8.53
C ILE A 167 10.61 -2.58 10.01
N LYS A 168 11.76 -2.18 10.57
CA LYS A 168 11.85 -1.68 11.95
C LYS A 168 11.47 -0.20 11.97
N LEU A 169 10.29 0.10 12.50
CA LEU A 169 9.81 1.47 12.72
C LEU A 169 9.97 1.86 14.19
N ASN A 170 10.51 3.05 14.47
CA ASN A 170 10.49 3.62 15.82
C ASN A 170 9.37 4.64 15.97
N VAL A 171 8.95 4.90 17.21
CA VAL A 171 7.96 5.95 17.53
C VAL A 171 8.36 7.33 16.99
N LYS A 172 9.67 7.61 16.91
CA LYS A 172 10.21 8.87 16.36
C LYS A 172 10.02 8.98 14.84
N ASP A 173 9.86 7.84 14.17
CA ASP A 173 9.75 7.77 12.72
C ASP A 173 8.31 7.96 12.25
N LEU A 174 7.35 8.03 13.17
CA LEU A 174 5.94 8.20 12.86
C LEU A 174 5.57 9.66 12.48
N PRO A 175 4.57 9.88 11.62
CA PRO A 175 4.04 11.20 11.34
C PRO A 175 3.43 11.87 12.59
N LYS A 176 3.31 13.20 12.52
CA LYS A 176 2.47 13.98 13.45
C LYS A 176 1.00 13.82 13.09
N LYS A 177 0.09 14.16 14.01
CA LYS A 177 -1.35 14.22 13.75
C LYS A 177 -1.61 15.05 12.49
N ASN A 178 -2.46 14.53 11.60
CA ASN A 178 -2.82 15.16 10.31
C ASN A 178 -1.64 15.43 9.35
N LYS A 179 -0.48 14.79 9.54
CA LYS A 179 0.65 14.85 8.62
C LYS A 179 0.87 13.50 7.95
N GLN A 180 1.24 13.53 6.68
CA GLN A 180 1.68 12.33 5.98
C GLN A 180 3.20 12.21 6.11
N LYS A 181 3.67 10.97 6.23
CA LYS A 181 5.10 10.66 6.18
C LYS A 181 5.30 9.41 5.36
N THR A 182 6.34 9.42 4.54
CA THR A 182 6.78 8.28 3.76
C THR A 182 8.03 7.67 4.38
N LEU A 183 8.19 6.38 4.15
CA LEU A 183 9.31 5.54 4.57
C LEU A 183 9.75 4.76 3.34
N SER A 184 11.04 4.68 3.06
CA SER A 184 11.53 3.77 2.02
C SER A 184 11.89 2.42 2.64
N CYS A 185 11.41 1.32 2.07
CA CYS A 185 11.79 -0.03 2.51
C CYS A 185 13.31 -0.22 2.33
N PRO A 186 14.06 -0.70 3.35
CA PRO A 186 15.51 -0.84 3.23
C PRO A 186 15.95 -1.88 2.18
N GLU A 187 15.10 -2.87 1.89
CA GLU A 187 15.44 -3.97 0.98
C GLU A 187 15.10 -3.65 -0.48
N CYS A 188 13.87 -3.19 -0.75
CA CYS A 188 13.42 -2.91 -2.12
C CYS A 188 13.36 -1.41 -2.47
N ASN A 189 13.67 -0.53 -1.51
CA ASN A 189 13.66 0.93 -1.67
C ASN A 189 12.33 1.53 -2.13
N VAL A 190 11.21 0.82 -1.89
CA VAL A 190 9.87 1.32 -2.21
C VAL A 190 9.41 2.31 -1.15
N ASP A 191 8.87 3.45 -1.59
CA ASP A 191 8.24 4.41 -0.69
C ASP A 191 6.87 3.89 -0.23
N LEU A 192 6.72 3.85 1.09
CA LEU A 192 5.55 3.38 1.82
C LEU A 192 4.97 4.56 2.59
N GLY A 193 3.69 4.85 2.39
CA GLY A 193 2.96 5.81 3.21
C GLY A 193 2.70 5.23 4.60
N ILE A 194 2.91 6.04 5.64
CA ILE A 194 2.54 5.69 7.01
C ILE A 194 1.21 6.36 7.34
N SER A 195 0.13 5.58 7.41
CA SER A 195 -1.16 6.03 7.93
C SER A 195 -1.35 5.56 9.37
N ILE A 196 -1.71 6.49 10.26
CA ILE A 196 -1.95 6.24 11.67
C ILE A 196 -3.42 6.57 11.98
N PRO A 197 -4.18 5.67 12.63
CA PRO A 197 -5.55 5.95 13.06
C PRO A 197 -5.65 7.20 13.98
N ASP A 198 -6.75 7.93 13.93
CA ASP A 198 -6.90 9.16 14.72
C ASP A 198 -6.81 8.93 16.24
N ASN A 199 -7.33 7.79 16.72
CA ASN A 199 -7.29 7.41 18.13
C ASN A 199 -5.86 7.15 18.65
N PHE A 200 -4.88 6.97 17.77
CA PHE A 200 -3.48 6.67 18.12
C PHE A 200 -2.74 7.85 18.76
N TYR A 201 -3.30 9.05 18.62
CA TYR A 201 -2.82 10.29 19.24
C TYR A 201 -3.50 10.58 20.58
N SER A 202 -4.44 9.74 21.01
CA SER A 202 -5.20 9.94 22.25
C SER A 202 -4.75 8.98 23.36
N CYS A 203 -4.71 9.48 24.59
CA CYS A 203 -4.43 8.65 25.75
C CYS A 203 -5.57 7.65 25.98
N ILE A 204 -5.24 6.36 26.06
CA ILE A 204 -6.24 5.29 26.27
C ILE A 204 -7.03 5.50 27.57
N GLY A 205 -6.36 5.97 28.64
CA GLY A 205 -6.98 6.16 29.96
C GLY A 205 -7.82 7.42 30.08
N CYS A 206 -7.27 8.60 29.76
CA CYS A 206 -7.92 9.89 30.01
C CYS A 206 -8.45 10.60 28.76
N LYS A 207 -8.25 10.03 27.57
CA LYS A 207 -8.68 10.60 26.27
C LYS A 207 -8.07 11.95 25.89
N LYS A 208 -7.06 12.42 26.63
CA LYS A 208 -6.28 13.60 26.23
C LYS A 208 -5.58 13.35 24.88
N GLU A 209 -5.67 14.31 23.97
CA GLU A 209 -5.04 14.25 22.66
C GLU A 209 -3.64 14.88 22.64
N PHE A 210 -2.81 14.44 21.70
CA PHE A 210 -1.43 14.88 21.50
C PHE A 210 -1.13 15.06 20.00
N ASP A 211 -0.11 15.84 19.67
CA ASP A 211 0.29 16.05 18.27
C ASP A 211 1.24 14.95 17.77
N THR A 212 1.94 14.28 18.70
CA THR A 212 2.86 13.19 18.39
C THR A 212 2.59 11.94 19.22
N VAL A 213 2.84 10.76 18.64
CA VAL A 213 2.76 9.48 19.35
C VAL A 213 3.74 9.45 20.54
N LYS A 214 4.89 10.12 20.41
CA LYS A 214 5.87 10.25 21.49
C LYS A 214 5.28 10.97 22.72
N GLU A 215 4.65 12.13 22.53
CA GLU A 215 4.01 12.88 23.62
C GLU A 215 2.92 12.05 24.32
N ARG A 216 2.11 11.31 23.55
CA ARG A 216 1.11 10.41 24.12
C ARG A 216 1.76 9.33 25.00
N ILE A 217 2.82 8.68 24.53
CA ILE A 217 3.54 7.64 25.28
C ILE A 217 4.19 8.22 26.55
N ASP A 218 4.77 9.41 26.46
CA ASP A 218 5.36 10.06 27.62
C ASP A 218 4.28 10.47 28.65
N HIS A 219 3.10 10.88 28.18
CA HIS A 219 1.95 11.11 29.05
C HIS A 219 1.41 9.83 29.69
N SER A 220 1.29 8.72 28.94
CA SER A 220 0.65 7.49 29.44
C SER A 220 1.39 6.92 30.66
N LYS A 221 2.73 7.03 30.69
CA LYS A 221 3.58 6.65 31.84
C LYS A 221 3.21 7.36 33.14
N LEU A 222 2.68 8.59 33.04
CA LEU A 222 2.31 9.43 34.18
C LEU A 222 0.79 9.51 34.43
N CYS A 223 -0.02 8.95 33.52
CA CYS A 223 -1.46 9.09 33.55
C CYS A 223 -2.11 8.20 34.63
N LYS A 224 -2.75 8.81 35.64
CA LYS A 224 -3.47 8.09 36.71
C LYS A 224 -4.52 7.11 36.17
N LYS A 225 -5.31 7.55 35.17
CA LYS A 225 -6.36 6.72 34.55
C LYS A 225 -5.82 5.52 33.79
N VAL A 226 -4.59 5.58 33.27
CA VAL A 226 -3.93 4.43 32.64
C VAL A 226 -3.47 3.44 33.71
N LYS A 227 -2.87 3.93 34.80
CA LYS A 227 -2.46 3.08 35.93
C LYS A 227 -3.64 2.32 36.55
N GLU A 228 -4.80 2.97 36.67
CA GLU A 228 -6.06 2.34 37.12
C GLU A 228 -6.54 1.21 36.17
N ARG A 229 -6.04 1.15 34.94
CA ARG A 229 -6.37 0.14 33.93
C ARG A 229 -5.25 -0.89 33.70
N GLN A 230 -4.18 -0.88 34.50
CA GLN A 230 -3.11 -1.86 34.40
C GLN A 230 -3.47 -3.13 35.18
N PHE A 231 -3.31 -4.28 34.53
CA PHE A 231 -3.58 -5.61 35.07
C PHE A 231 -2.37 -6.51 34.89
N ASN A 232 -2.26 -7.52 35.76
CA ASN A 232 -1.20 -8.50 35.69
C ASN A 232 -1.70 -9.84 35.14
N CYS A 233 -0.92 -10.45 34.26
CA CYS A 233 -1.21 -11.80 33.80
C CYS A 233 -0.96 -12.81 34.93
N SER A 234 -1.94 -13.67 35.24
CA SER A 234 -1.76 -14.73 36.24
C SER A 234 -0.67 -15.74 35.86
N HIS A 235 -0.47 -15.99 34.56
CA HIS A 235 0.46 -16.98 34.01
C HIS A 235 1.90 -16.48 33.90
N CYS A 236 2.12 -15.29 33.33
CA CYS A 236 3.47 -14.78 33.04
C CYS A 236 3.86 -13.56 33.88
N LYS A 237 2.97 -13.07 34.75
CA LYS A 237 3.17 -11.92 35.63
C LYS A 237 3.47 -10.58 34.93
N LYS A 238 3.45 -10.53 33.61
CA LYS A 238 3.61 -9.28 32.84
C LYS A 238 2.36 -8.40 32.96
N GLU A 239 2.59 -7.10 33.03
CA GLU A 239 1.56 -6.05 33.00
C GLU A 239 0.95 -5.90 31.60
N PHE A 240 -0.34 -5.58 31.56
CA PHE A 240 -1.08 -5.23 30.33
C PHE A 240 -2.26 -4.31 30.66
N THR A 241 -2.86 -3.69 29.64
CA THR A 241 -4.06 -2.84 29.78
C THR A 241 -5.23 -3.44 29.02
N LEU A 242 -6.45 -3.17 29.49
CA LEU A 242 -7.68 -3.46 28.75
C LEU A 242 -8.00 -2.33 27.77
N ASP A 243 -8.63 -2.68 26.65
CA ASP A 243 -9.25 -1.68 25.77
C ASP A 243 -10.52 -1.06 26.40
N ASP A 244 -11.16 -0.12 25.71
CA ASP A 244 -12.31 0.59 26.28
C ASP A 244 -13.54 -0.31 26.48
N ASP A 245 -13.77 -1.29 25.63
CA ASP A 245 -14.95 -2.14 25.68
C ASP A 245 -14.74 -3.26 26.70
N GLU A 246 -13.56 -3.87 26.71
CA GLU A 246 -13.10 -4.80 27.74
C GLU A 246 -13.15 -4.14 29.14
N PHE A 247 -12.62 -2.91 29.28
CA PHE A 247 -12.62 -2.23 30.59
C PHE A 247 -14.03 -1.89 31.08
N LYS A 248 -14.93 -1.46 30.18
CA LYS A 248 -16.35 -1.25 30.51
C LYS A 248 -17.02 -2.56 30.94
N GLU A 249 -16.73 -3.66 30.24
CA GLU A 249 -17.28 -4.96 30.60
C GLU A 249 -16.76 -5.43 31.96
N PHE A 250 -15.46 -5.32 32.20
CA PHE A 250 -14.83 -5.68 33.47
C PHE A 250 -15.39 -4.86 34.64
N THR A 251 -15.55 -3.54 34.46
CA THR A 251 -16.12 -2.68 35.50
C THR A 251 -17.58 -3.01 35.80
N LYS A 252 -18.35 -3.49 34.81
CA LYS A 252 -19.75 -3.90 34.96
C LYS A 252 -19.89 -5.30 35.59
N LYS A 253 -19.12 -6.30 35.12
CA LYS A 253 -19.25 -7.71 35.54
C LYS A 253 -18.38 -8.07 36.75
N GLY A 254 -17.33 -7.29 37.03
CA GLY A 254 -16.35 -7.58 38.09
C GLY A 254 -15.40 -8.74 37.75
N ASN A 255 -15.57 -9.39 36.60
CA ASN A 255 -14.64 -10.37 36.05
C ASN A 255 -14.65 -10.31 34.52
N LEU A 256 -13.54 -10.67 33.89
CA LEU A 256 -13.41 -10.70 32.44
C LEU A 256 -12.33 -11.70 32.01
N LYS A 257 -12.63 -12.52 30.99
CA LYS A 257 -11.65 -13.42 30.37
C LYS A 257 -11.00 -12.70 29.19
N VAL A 258 -9.70 -12.48 29.27
CA VAL A 258 -8.91 -11.77 28.25
C VAL A 258 -7.66 -12.57 27.88
N GLU A 259 -7.25 -12.52 26.62
CA GLU A 259 -6.01 -13.16 26.19
C GLU A 259 -4.81 -12.28 26.54
N CYS A 260 -3.81 -12.82 27.23
CA CYS A 260 -2.61 -12.06 27.53
C CYS A 260 -1.82 -11.77 26.24
N PRO A 261 -1.54 -10.49 25.90
CA PRO A 261 -0.86 -10.16 24.65
C PRO A 261 0.57 -10.72 24.59
N ALA A 262 1.21 -10.92 25.74
CA ALA A 262 2.59 -11.37 25.86
C ALA A 262 2.79 -12.90 25.82
N CYS A 263 1.87 -13.69 26.41
CA CYS A 263 2.01 -15.15 26.46
C CYS A 263 0.88 -15.91 25.75
N LYS A 264 -0.10 -15.20 25.18
CA LYS A 264 -1.24 -15.74 24.43
C LYS A 264 -2.14 -16.70 25.22
N LYS A 265 -1.95 -16.78 26.54
CA LYS A 265 -2.81 -17.57 27.42
C LYS A 265 -3.99 -16.73 27.89
N ASN A 266 -5.16 -17.36 27.96
CA ASN A 266 -6.35 -16.78 28.54
C ASN A 266 -6.16 -16.52 30.04
N ASN A 267 -6.31 -15.25 30.42
CA ASN A 267 -6.25 -14.75 31.78
C ASN A 267 -7.66 -14.41 32.25
N MET A 268 -8.02 -14.85 33.46
CA MET A 268 -9.28 -14.46 34.09
C MET A 268 -8.99 -13.31 35.05
N LEU A 269 -9.41 -12.10 34.68
CA LEU A 269 -9.38 -10.93 35.55
C LEU A 269 -10.55 -10.98 36.52
N LYS A 270 -10.29 -10.60 37.77
CA LYS A 270 -11.28 -10.47 38.84
C LYS A 270 -11.00 -9.16 39.58
N LYS A 271 -12.06 -8.45 39.95
CA LYS A 271 -12.01 -7.20 40.70
C LYS A 271 -11.46 -7.40 42.12
#